data_AF-A0A836TID4-F1
#
_entry.id   AF-A0A836TID4-F1
#
_cell.length_a   1.000
_cell.length_b   1.000
_cell.length_c   1.000
_cell.angle_alpha   90.00
_cell.angle_beta   90.00
_cell.angle_gamma   90.00
#
_symmetry.space_group_name_H-M   'P 1'
#
loop_
_entity.id
_entity.type
_entity.pdbx_description
1 polymer ?
#
loop_
_entity_poly.entity_id
_entity_poly.type
_entity_poly.pdbx_seq_one_letter_code
_entity_poly.pdbx_strand_id
1 'polypeptide(L)'
;MTNVLDTLDDTEQATATKPNVEAENQSISTVKQTTIILSDGDEKKKSQATLLIEIGQQGKLFHCSSGDAYTEIILSDVKATLKIRSREYKEYLSHKLYKLTDKGANSNAISDSIATLEAEAKFNGREVTIAVRSHFYDDSIFIDMGTKDRSIIEVRSTGWKSVNKAPIKFIRKNGMTALPAPTDGNIELLKKYINVSEDEFPLIYGWIFCALAGVKPYPILILQGEQGTGKSTT
;
A
#
# COMPACT_ATOMS: atom_id res chain seq x y z
N MET A 1 -34.41 46.66 46.05
CA MET A 1 -33.06 46.80 45.46
C MET A 1 -32.94 45.68 44.44
N THR A 2 -33.41 45.79 43.21
CA THR A 2 -33.07 46.73 42.11
C THR A 2 -31.61 46.59 41.65
N ASN A 3 -31.42 45.80 40.57
CA ASN A 3 -30.59 46.01 39.36
C ASN A 3 -30.11 44.65 38.83
N VAL A 4 -30.50 44.17 37.64
CA VAL A 4 -30.37 44.68 36.24
C VAL A 4 -29.04 44.21 35.59
N LEU A 5 -29.22 43.25 34.66
CA LEU A 5 -28.63 43.05 33.32
C LEU A 5 -27.10 43.09 33.09
N ASP A 6 -26.57 41.98 32.55
CA ASP A 6 -25.87 41.87 31.25
C ASP A 6 -25.71 40.35 30.94
N THR A 7 -26.33 39.72 29.92
CA THR A 7 -25.97 39.64 28.47
C THR A 7 -24.49 39.31 28.26
N LEU A 8 -24.02 38.34 27.48
CA LEU A 8 -24.49 37.33 26.52
C LEU A 8 -23.30 36.36 26.40
N ASP A 9 -23.52 35.05 26.19
CA ASP A 9 -22.84 34.39 25.07
C ASP A 9 -23.42 32.99 24.81
N ASP A 10 -23.84 32.84 23.56
CA ASP A 10 -24.28 31.60 22.93
C ASP A 10 -23.08 30.64 22.81
N THR A 11 -23.21 29.43 23.35
CA THR A 11 -22.41 28.29 22.87
C THR A 11 -23.32 27.16 22.43
N GLU A 12 -23.58 27.23 21.13
CA GLU A 12 -24.14 26.22 20.25
C GLU A 12 -23.55 24.82 20.55
N GLN A 13 -24.42 23.90 20.98
CA GLN A 13 -24.09 22.49 21.11
C GLN A 13 -23.92 21.88 19.72
N ALA A 14 -22.68 21.78 19.25
CA ALA A 14 -22.32 20.98 18.08
C ALA A 14 -22.40 19.48 18.42
N THR A 15 -23.56 18.87 18.20
CA THR A 15 -23.70 17.41 18.10
C THR A 15 -22.96 16.91 16.86
N ALA A 16 -21.73 16.45 17.03
CA ALA A 16 -20.99 15.72 16.01
C ALA A 16 -21.57 14.31 15.87
N THR A 17 -22.48 14.15 14.90
CA THR A 17 -23.04 12.87 14.48
C THR A 17 -21.91 11.98 13.94
N LYS A 18 -21.55 10.92 14.68
CA LYS A 18 -20.62 9.88 14.22
C LYS A 18 -21.19 9.21 12.96
N PRO A 19 -20.40 9.02 11.88
CA PRO A 19 -20.90 8.30 10.72
C PRO A 19 -21.16 6.84 11.09
N ASN A 20 -22.37 6.39 10.77
CA ASN A 20 -22.90 5.06 11.04
C ASN A 20 -22.11 3.98 10.28
N VAL A 21 -21.37 3.16 11.01
CA VAL A 21 -20.43 2.13 10.51
C VAL A 21 -21.16 0.90 9.92
N GLU A 22 -22.49 0.82 10.03
CA GLU A 22 -23.27 -0.37 9.61
C GLU A 22 -23.83 -0.30 8.18
N ALA A 23 -23.67 0.82 7.46
CA ALA A 23 -24.20 0.99 6.09
C ALA A 23 -23.23 0.62 4.96
N GLU A 24 -21.95 0.34 5.22
CA GLU A 24 -20.95 0.03 4.16
C GLU A 24 -20.87 -1.46 3.77
N ASN A 25 -21.71 -2.31 4.34
CA ASN A 25 -21.61 -3.77 4.20
C ASN A 25 -22.24 -4.35 2.90
N GLN A 26 -22.48 -3.53 1.87
CA GLN A 26 -23.04 -3.97 0.57
C GLN A 26 -22.32 -3.43 -0.67
N SER A 27 -21.02 -3.11 -0.59
CA SER A 27 -20.26 -2.68 -1.77
C SER A 27 -19.00 -3.52 -2.00
N ILE A 28 -19.17 -4.73 -2.55
CA ILE A 28 -18.13 -5.32 -3.38
C ILE A 28 -18.05 -4.45 -4.63
N SER A 29 -17.30 -3.33 -4.57
CA SER A 29 -17.07 -2.47 -5.72
C SER A 29 -16.01 -3.12 -6.63
N THR A 30 -16.56 -3.99 -7.47
CA THR A 30 -16.09 -4.43 -8.78
C THR A 30 -15.20 -3.35 -9.40
N VAL A 31 -13.94 -3.69 -9.68
CA VAL A 31 -13.26 -3.04 -10.81
C VAL A 31 -14.13 -3.38 -12.01
N LYS A 32 -14.97 -2.45 -12.45
CA LYS A 32 -15.82 -2.64 -13.64
C LYS A 32 -14.87 -2.77 -14.82
N GLN A 33 -14.57 -4.00 -15.21
CA GLN A 33 -13.89 -4.28 -16.47
C GLN A 33 -14.88 -3.96 -17.57
N THR A 34 -14.84 -2.71 -18.03
CA THR A 34 -15.60 -2.29 -19.20
C THR A 34 -14.93 -2.90 -20.43
N THR A 35 -15.73 -3.48 -21.32
CA THR A 35 -15.25 -3.96 -22.61
C THR A 35 -14.59 -2.82 -23.37
N ILE A 36 -13.30 -3.00 -23.73
CA ILE A 36 -12.58 -2.02 -24.53
C ILE A 36 -12.94 -2.23 -26.00
N ILE A 37 -13.49 -1.18 -26.61
CA ILE A 37 -13.85 -1.18 -28.03
C ILE A 37 -12.62 -0.73 -28.84
N LEU A 38 -12.28 -1.49 -29.89
CA LEU A 38 -11.07 -1.30 -30.71
C LEU A 38 -11.17 -0.14 -31.71
N SER A 39 -12.39 0.32 -31.99
CA SER A 39 -12.69 1.39 -32.94
C SER A 39 -13.44 2.53 -32.26
N ASP A 40 -13.28 3.73 -32.80
CA ASP A 40 -14.08 4.88 -32.45
C ASP A 40 -15.42 4.85 -33.20
N GLY A 41 -16.34 5.78 -32.85
CA GLY A 41 -17.67 5.89 -33.47
C GLY A 41 -17.67 6.12 -34.98
N ASP A 42 -16.52 6.49 -35.56
CA ASP A 42 -16.30 6.74 -36.99
C ASP A 42 -15.59 5.58 -37.72
N GLU A 43 -15.65 4.35 -37.20
CA GLU A 43 -14.97 3.12 -37.71
C GLU A 43 -13.43 3.17 -37.77
N LYS A 44 -12.79 4.28 -37.36
CA LYS A 44 -11.33 4.37 -37.25
C LYS A 44 -10.82 3.54 -36.08
N LYS A 45 -9.74 2.80 -36.31
CA LYS A 45 -9.05 2.04 -35.25
C LYS A 45 -8.38 3.01 -34.27
N LYS A 46 -8.62 2.78 -32.97
CA LYS A 46 -7.96 3.53 -31.91
C LYS A 46 -6.45 3.36 -31.97
N SER A 47 -5.74 4.41 -31.57
CA SER A 47 -4.28 4.34 -31.43
C SER A 47 -3.90 3.37 -30.30
N GLN A 48 -2.67 2.83 -30.35
CA GLN A 48 -2.16 2.00 -29.25
C GLN A 48 -2.12 2.78 -27.93
N ALA A 49 -1.77 4.06 -27.95
CA ALA A 49 -1.73 4.90 -26.76
C ALA A 49 -3.12 5.04 -26.13
N THR A 50 -4.14 5.31 -26.95
CA THR A 50 -5.55 5.39 -26.51
C THR A 50 -6.00 4.08 -25.85
N LEU A 51 -5.74 2.93 -26.48
CA LEU A 51 -6.10 1.63 -25.91
C LEU A 51 -5.35 1.35 -24.60
N LEU A 52 -4.07 1.69 -24.50
CA LEU A 52 -3.28 1.52 -23.28
C LEU A 52 -3.79 2.42 -22.13
N ILE A 53 -4.22 3.65 -22.44
CA ILE A 53 -4.86 4.54 -21.46
C ILE A 53 -6.16 3.92 -20.98
N GLU A 54 -7.02 3.45 -21.88
CA GLU A 54 -8.28 2.79 -21.53
C GLU A 54 -8.07 1.52 -20.69
N ILE A 55 -7.06 0.70 -21.02
CA ILE A 55 -6.64 -0.44 -20.18
C ILE A 55 -6.23 0.05 -18.78
N GLY A 56 -5.40 1.08 -18.70
CA GLY A 56 -4.91 1.60 -17.43
C GLY A 56 -5.98 2.24 -16.56
N GLN A 57 -6.98 2.86 -17.16
CA GLN A 57 -8.15 3.46 -16.49
C GLN A 57 -9.10 2.43 -15.89
N GLN A 58 -8.98 1.15 -16.24
CA GLN A 58 -9.67 0.08 -15.52
C GLN A 58 -9.10 -0.10 -14.10
N GLY A 59 -7.85 0.29 -13.86
CA GLY A 59 -7.26 0.28 -12.51
C GLY A 59 -7.77 1.44 -11.66
N LYS A 60 -7.65 1.32 -10.33
CA LYS A 60 -7.90 2.45 -9.43
C LYS A 60 -6.63 3.29 -9.36
N LEU A 61 -6.64 4.45 -9.99
CA LEU A 61 -5.51 5.40 -10.00
C LEU A 61 -5.52 6.28 -8.74
N PHE A 62 -4.35 6.48 -8.15
CA PHE A 62 -4.17 7.31 -6.96
C PHE A 62 -2.69 7.72 -6.79
N HIS A 63 -2.41 8.62 -5.86
CA HIS A 63 -1.05 9.03 -5.53
C HIS A 63 -0.79 8.92 -4.03
N CYS A 64 0.46 9.09 -3.62
CA CYS A 64 0.83 9.22 -2.21
C CYS A 64 1.33 10.64 -1.90
N SER A 65 1.50 10.95 -0.61
CA SER A 65 1.97 12.27 -0.15
C SER A 65 3.30 12.75 -0.74
N SER A 66 4.15 11.84 -1.24
CA SER A 66 5.40 12.22 -1.94
C SER A 66 5.20 12.59 -3.40
N GLY A 67 3.95 12.59 -3.91
CA GLY A 67 3.61 12.87 -5.30
C GLY A 67 3.94 11.73 -6.26
N ASP A 68 4.24 10.52 -5.76
CA ASP A 68 4.38 9.33 -6.60
C ASP A 68 3.01 8.75 -6.95
N ALA A 69 2.86 8.28 -8.20
CA ALA A 69 1.59 7.76 -8.73
C ALA A 69 1.54 6.24 -8.76
N TYR A 70 0.38 5.69 -8.42
CA TYR A 70 0.12 4.27 -8.27
C TYR A 70 -1.23 3.88 -8.88
N THR A 71 -1.40 2.58 -9.05
CA THR A 71 -2.65 1.96 -9.49
C THR A 71 -2.90 0.67 -8.74
N GLU A 72 -4.16 0.41 -8.38
CA GLU A 72 -4.61 -0.92 -7.95
C GLU A 72 -5.28 -1.62 -9.13
N ILE A 73 -4.72 -2.76 -9.53
CA ILE A 73 -5.20 -3.62 -10.60
C ILE A 73 -5.53 -5.03 -10.07
N ILE A 74 -6.23 -5.83 -10.86
CA ILE A 74 -6.35 -7.27 -10.63
C ILE A 74 -5.26 -7.98 -11.44
N LEU A 75 -4.34 -8.62 -10.72
CA LEU A 75 -3.24 -9.42 -11.27
C LEU A 75 -3.45 -10.87 -10.80
N SER A 76 -3.72 -11.77 -11.75
CA SER A 76 -3.98 -13.19 -11.47
C SER A 76 -5.00 -13.38 -10.33
N ASP A 77 -6.15 -12.70 -10.45
CA ASP A 77 -7.27 -12.72 -9.50
C ASP A 77 -7.03 -12.07 -8.13
N VAL A 78 -5.84 -11.48 -7.91
CA VAL A 78 -5.49 -10.80 -6.66
C VAL A 78 -5.31 -9.30 -6.90
N LYS A 79 -5.77 -8.48 -5.95
CA LYS A 79 -5.56 -7.03 -5.98
C LYS A 79 -4.08 -6.70 -5.78
N ALA A 80 -3.48 -6.03 -6.75
CA ALA A 80 -2.10 -5.62 -6.73
C ALA A 80 -1.98 -4.10 -6.85
N THR A 81 -1.24 -3.47 -5.94
CA THR A 81 -0.83 -2.07 -6.09
C THR A 81 0.53 -1.99 -6.76
N LEU A 82 0.62 -1.25 -7.86
CA LEU A 82 1.84 -1.03 -8.64
C LEU A 82 2.12 0.47 -8.79
N LYS A 83 3.40 0.86 -8.83
CA LYS A 83 3.79 2.21 -9.21
C LYS A 83 3.58 2.39 -10.71
N ILE A 84 2.94 3.47 -11.15
CA ILE A 84 2.60 3.66 -12.58
C ILE A 84 3.86 3.63 -13.46
N ARG A 85 4.94 4.29 -13.03
CA ARG A 85 6.21 4.29 -13.77
C ARG A 85 7.02 2.99 -13.66
N SER A 86 6.56 1.99 -12.91
CA SER A 86 7.31 0.73 -12.72
C SER A 86 7.40 -0.09 -14.00
N ARG A 87 8.47 -0.89 -14.09
CA ARG A 87 8.63 -1.89 -15.17
C ARG A 87 7.44 -2.86 -15.19
N GLU A 88 7.02 -3.34 -14.02
CA GLU A 88 5.92 -4.30 -13.87
C GLU A 88 4.60 -3.76 -14.44
N TYR A 89 4.27 -2.49 -14.20
CA TYR A 89 3.04 -1.91 -14.75
C TYR A 89 3.11 -1.71 -16.28
N LYS A 90 4.28 -1.33 -16.82
CA LYS A 90 4.48 -1.26 -18.28
C LYS A 90 4.33 -2.62 -18.94
N GLU A 91 4.86 -3.67 -18.32
CA GLU A 91 4.72 -5.06 -18.77
C GLU A 91 3.25 -5.52 -18.69
N TYR A 92 2.54 -5.16 -17.62
CA TYR A 92 1.10 -5.42 -17.50
C TYR A 92 0.29 -4.79 -18.63
N LEU A 93 0.48 -3.49 -18.90
CA LEU A 93 -0.23 -2.78 -19.97
C LEU A 93 0.08 -3.39 -21.33
N SER A 94 1.35 -3.70 -21.59
CA SER A 94 1.79 -4.34 -22.85
C SER A 94 1.16 -5.71 -23.04
N HIS A 95 1.12 -6.53 -21.98
CA HIS A 95 0.48 -7.84 -22.00
C HIS A 95 -1.03 -7.75 -22.28
N LYS A 96 -1.73 -6.81 -21.63
CA LYS A 96 -3.16 -6.59 -21.85
C LYS A 96 -3.45 -6.10 -23.27
N LEU A 97 -2.65 -5.17 -23.81
CA LEU A 97 -2.80 -4.72 -25.20
C LEU A 97 -2.57 -5.85 -26.19
N TYR A 98 -1.53 -6.66 -25.98
CA TYR A 98 -1.25 -7.81 -26.83
C TYR A 98 -2.41 -8.81 -26.82
N LYS A 99 -2.95 -9.14 -25.65
CA LYS A 99 -4.14 -10.01 -25.54
C LYS A 99 -5.38 -9.45 -26.23
N LEU A 100 -5.51 -8.13 -26.27
CA LEU A 100 -6.65 -7.44 -26.88
C LEU A 100 -6.52 -7.30 -28.41
N THR A 101 -5.30 -7.16 -28.94
CA THR A 101 -5.07 -6.74 -30.34
C THR A 101 -4.20 -7.69 -31.17
N ASP A 102 -3.59 -8.69 -30.52
CA ASP A 102 -2.52 -9.57 -31.06
C ASP A 102 -1.30 -8.80 -31.60
N LYS A 103 -1.08 -7.57 -31.10
CA LYS A 103 0.05 -6.71 -31.49
C LYS A 103 0.77 -6.17 -30.27
N GLY A 104 2.10 -6.17 -30.34
CA GLY A 104 2.95 -5.56 -29.30
C GLY A 104 2.77 -4.04 -29.24
N ALA A 105 2.85 -3.49 -28.04
CA ALA A 105 2.88 -2.05 -27.83
C ALA A 105 4.23 -1.48 -28.28
N ASN A 106 4.22 -0.38 -29.03
CA ASN A 106 5.45 0.37 -29.30
C ASN A 106 5.87 1.24 -28.09
N SER A 107 7.15 1.62 -28.03
CA SER A 107 7.72 2.36 -26.89
C SER A 107 7.10 3.74 -26.66
N ASN A 108 6.72 4.44 -27.74
CA ASN A 108 6.11 5.77 -27.65
C ASN A 108 4.71 5.68 -27.05
N ALA A 109 3.89 4.73 -27.53
CA ALA A 109 2.56 4.49 -27.00
C ALA A 109 2.56 4.12 -25.50
N ILE A 110 3.54 3.32 -25.05
CA ILE A 110 3.74 3.04 -23.62
C ILE A 110 4.13 4.32 -22.87
N SER A 111 5.06 5.11 -23.38
CA SER A 111 5.50 6.33 -22.71
C SER A 111 4.37 7.36 -22.58
N ASP A 112 3.60 7.58 -23.64
CA ASP A 112 2.46 8.50 -23.68
C ASP A 112 1.34 8.07 -22.73
N SER A 113 1.00 6.78 -22.73
CA SER A 113 -0.02 6.24 -21.82
C SER A 113 0.41 6.32 -20.36
N ILE A 114 1.66 6.00 -20.03
CA ILE A 114 2.22 6.14 -18.68
C ILE A 114 2.18 7.59 -18.21
N ALA A 115 2.60 8.54 -19.04
CA ALA A 115 2.56 9.96 -18.70
C ALA A 115 1.13 10.45 -18.42
N THR A 116 0.17 10.02 -19.25
CA THR A 116 -1.25 10.37 -19.09
C THR A 116 -1.85 9.78 -17.81
N LEU A 117 -1.65 8.48 -17.58
CA LEU A 117 -2.17 7.78 -16.40
C LEU A 117 -1.54 8.31 -15.10
N GLU A 118 -0.27 8.70 -15.15
CA GLU A 118 0.40 9.34 -14.02
C GLU A 118 -0.18 10.72 -13.71
N ALA A 119 -0.41 11.55 -14.72
CA ALA A 119 -1.04 12.86 -14.53
C ALA A 119 -2.44 12.70 -13.91
N GLU A 120 -3.25 11.78 -14.45
CA GLU A 120 -4.57 11.46 -13.90
C GLU A 120 -4.51 11.05 -12.43
N ALA A 121 -3.60 10.13 -12.09
CA ALA A 121 -3.43 9.66 -10.72
C ALA A 121 -2.99 10.77 -9.74
N LYS A 122 -2.16 11.71 -10.18
CA LYS A 122 -1.63 12.80 -9.34
C LYS A 122 -2.61 13.96 -9.16
N PHE A 123 -3.31 14.35 -10.22
CA PHE A 123 -4.14 15.55 -10.21
C PHE A 123 -5.62 15.26 -9.93
N ASN A 124 -6.10 14.07 -10.30
CA ASN A 124 -7.50 13.67 -10.13
C ASN A 124 -7.68 12.48 -9.17
N GLY A 125 -6.62 11.69 -8.94
CA GLY A 125 -6.64 10.58 -8.00
C GLY A 125 -6.58 11.04 -6.54
N ARG A 126 -7.15 10.25 -5.63
CA ARG A 126 -7.07 10.51 -4.18
C ARG A 126 -5.65 10.25 -3.64
N GLU A 127 -5.30 10.91 -2.54
CA GLU A 127 -4.08 10.56 -1.80
C GLU A 127 -4.30 9.27 -1.00
N VAL A 128 -3.31 8.36 -1.03
CA VAL A 128 -3.34 7.07 -0.33
C VAL A 128 -1.98 6.78 0.29
N THR A 129 -1.99 6.29 1.54
CA THR A 129 -0.80 5.82 2.23
C THR A 129 -0.24 4.56 1.59
N ILE A 130 1.05 4.61 1.23
CA ILE A 130 1.79 3.49 0.65
C ILE A 130 2.82 2.96 1.66
N ALA A 131 2.81 1.64 1.81
CA ALA A 131 3.76 0.89 2.60
C ALA A 131 4.47 -0.17 1.75
N VAL A 132 5.61 -0.66 2.22
CA VAL A 132 6.33 -1.76 1.55
C VAL A 132 6.06 -3.07 2.26
N ARG A 133 6.48 -3.20 3.52
CA ARG A 133 6.31 -4.43 4.30
C ARG A 133 5.39 -4.27 5.49
N SER A 134 5.55 -3.21 6.28
CA SER A 134 4.67 -2.93 7.41
C SER A 134 4.38 -1.43 7.53
N HIS A 135 3.31 -1.11 8.26
CA HIS A 135 2.94 0.26 8.59
C HIS A 135 1.98 0.30 9.77
N PHE A 136 2.14 1.31 10.62
CA PHE A 136 1.19 1.60 11.69
C PHE A 136 0.04 2.46 11.16
N TYR A 137 -1.20 2.08 11.47
CA TYR A 137 -2.41 2.85 11.16
C TYR A 137 -3.51 2.51 12.18
N ASP A 138 -4.07 3.53 12.82
CA ASP A 138 -5.23 3.41 13.72
C ASP A 138 -5.08 2.29 14.78
N ASP A 139 -4.06 2.45 15.64
CA ASP A 139 -3.70 1.51 16.73
C ASP A 139 -3.40 0.07 16.28
N SER A 140 -3.06 -0.09 15.01
CA SER A 140 -2.78 -1.39 14.40
C SER A 140 -1.53 -1.35 13.54
N ILE A 141 -0.76 -2.43 13.55
CA ILE A 141 0.33 -2.65 12.61
C ILE A 141 -0.17 -3.58 11.52
N PHE A 142 -0.15 -3.12 10.28
CA PHE A 142 -0.44 -3.96 9.12
C PHE A 142 0.86 -4.47 8.52
N ILE A 143 0.94 -5.76 8.21
CA ILE A 143 2.14 -6.38 7.62
C ILE A 143 1.75 -7.16 6.37
N ASP A 144 2.36 -6.83 5.22
CA ASP A 144 2.27 -7.63 4.00
C ASP A 144 3.14 -8.89 4.14
N MET A 145 2.47 -10.05 4.14
CA MET A 145 3.12 -11.35 4.30
C MET A 145 3.99 -11.74 3.10
N GLY A 146 3.96 -11.03 1.98
CA GLY A 146 4.74 -11.35 0.78
C GLY A 146 4.26 -12.60 0.03
N THR A 147 3.19 -13.26 0.51
CA THR A 147 2.58 -14.44 -0.10
C THR A 147 1.92 -14.12 -1.44
N LYS A 148 1.79 -15.09 -2.35
CA LYS A 148 1.27 -14.86 -3.71
C LYS A 148 -0.16 -14.30 -3.73
N ASP A 149 -0.99 -14.70 -2.77
CA ASP A 149 -2.36 -14.23 -2.54
C ASP A 149 -2.45 -12.82 -1.95
N ARG A 150 -1.32 -12.17 -1.68
CA ARG A 150 -1.24 -10.83 -1.07
C ARG A 150 -1.92 -10.73 0.30
N SER A 151 -1.81 -11.79 1.10
CA SER A 151 -2.29 -11.79 2.49
C SER A 151 -1.60 -10.72 3.35
N ILE A 152 -2.38 -10.16 4.27
CA ILE A 152 -1.97 -9.13 5.21
C ILE A 152 -2.33 -9.62 6.61
N ILE A 153 -1.48 -9.35 7.59
CA ILE A 153 -1.83 -9.50 9.00
C ILE A 153 -2.04 -8.13 9.63
N GLU A 154 -3.06 -8.04 10.49
CA GLU A 154 -3.32 -6.91 11.37
C GLU A 154 -2.90 -7.30 12.78
N VAL A 155 -1.98 -6.54 13.38
CA VAL A 155 -1.50 -6.74 14.74
C VAL A 155 -2.03 -5.61 15.62
N ARG A 156 -2.68 -5.97 16.72
CA ARG A 156 -3.17 -5.09 17.78
C ARG A 156 -2.61 -5.51 19.12
N SER A 157 -2.85 -4.71 20.15
CA SER A 157 -2.50 -5.05 21.54
C SER A 157 -3.12 -6.36 22.03
N THR A 158 -4.25 -6.79 21.46
CA THR A 158 -4.96 -8.02 21.80
C THR A 158 -4.50 -9.26 21.02
N GLY A 159 -3.52 -9.12 20.12
CA GLY A 159 -3.05 -10.19 19.24
C GLY A 159 -3.11 -9.82 17.77
N TRP A 160 -3.06 -10.82 16.89
CA TRP A 160 -3.02 -10.61 15.44
C TRP A 160 -4.03 -11.49 14.71
N LYS A 161 -4.40 -11.08 13.49
CA LYS A 161 -5.29 -11.85 12.60
C LYS A 161 -4.97 -11.58 11.14
N SER A 162 -5.29 -12.53 10.27
CA SER A 162 -5.24 -12.31 8.82
C SER A 162 -6.40 -11.44 8.36
N VAL A 163 -6.12 -10.48 7.48
CA VAL A 163 -7.10 -9.55 6.91
C VAL A 163 -6.95 -9.47 5.38
N ASN A 164 -8.08 -9.31 4.68
CA ASN A 164 -8.12 -9.21 3.22
C ASN A 164 -8.10 -7.76 2.72
N LYS A 165 -8.22 -6.79 3.62
CA LYS A 165 -8.22 -5.35 3.31
C LYS A 165 -7.48 -4.62 4.43
N ALA A 166 -6.67 -3.66 4.03
CA ALA A 166 -6.04 -2.69 4.92
C ALA A 166 -6.44 -1.27 4.47
N PRO A 167 -6.46 -0.29 5.40
CA PRO A 167 -6.71 1.12 5.08
C PRO A 167 -5.58 1.75 4.26
N ILE A 168 -4.44 1.07 4.18
CA ILE A 168 -3.24 1.42 3.41
C ILE A 168 -3.04 0.47 2.22
N LYS A 169 -2.14 0.83 1.30
CA LYS A 169 -1.75 -0.02 0.17
C LYS A 169 -0.30 -0.46 0.26
N PHE A 170 -0.05 -1.72 -0.07
CA PHE A 170 1.28 -2.31 -0.09
C PHE A 170 1.83 -2.41 -1.52
N ILE A 171 3.06 -1.93 -1.70
CA ILE A 171 3.87 -2.23 -2.88
C ILE A 171 4.92 -3.28 -2.54
N ARG A 172 5.21 -4.16 -3.50
CA ARG A 172 6.22 -5.19 -3.34
C ARG A 172 7.44 -4.84 -4.18
N LYS A 173 8.60 -4.76 -3.54
CA LYS A 173 9.88 -4.58 -4.26
C LYS A 173 10.36 -5.93 -4.81
N ASN A 174 11.18 -5.90 -5.85
CA ASN A 174 11.84 -7.11 -6.36
C ASN A 174 12.61 -7.82 -5.24
N GLY A 175 12.53 -9.15 -5.19
CA GLY A 175 13.18 -9.95 -4.16
C GLY A 175 12.42 -10.04 -2.83
N MET A 176 11.27 -9.38 -2.70
CA MET A 176 10.44 -9.53 -1.50
C MET A 176 9.83 -10.94 -1.43
N THR A 177 10.28 -11.74 -0.46
CA THR A 177 9.82 -13.11 -0.24
C THR A 177 8.63 -13.17 0.72
N ALA A 178 7.93 -14.30 0.68
CA ALA A 178 6.90 -14.60 1.67
C ALA A 178 7.53 -14.76 3.07
N LEU A 179 6.91 -14.16 4.07
CA LEU A 179 7.20 -14.42 5.47
C LEU A 179 6.58 -15.77 5.87
N PRO A 180 7.19 -16.49 6.83
CA PRO A 180 6.55 -17.63 7.46
C PRO A 180 5.18 -17.24 8.05
N ALA A 181 4.23 -18.18 8.03
CA ALA A 181 2.97 -17.97 8.72
C ALA A 181 3.26 -17.74 10.22
N PRO A 182 2.69 -16.71 10.84
CA PRO A 182 2.92 -16.43 12.25
C PRO A 182 2.39 -17.57 13.12
N THR A 183 3.19 -17.91 14.14
CA THR A 183 2.84 -18.84 15.21
C THR A 183 3.20 -18.19 16.53
N ASP A 184 2.83 -18.83 17.64
CA ASP A 184 3.41 -18.47 18.92
C ASP A 184 4.94 -18.56 18.83
N GLY A 185 5.61 -17.55 19.39
CA GLY A 185 7.05 -17.40 19.31
C GLY A 185 7.63 -17.02 20.67
N ASN A 186 8.92 -17.30 20.84
CA ASN A 186 9.67 -16.87 22.01
C ASN A 186 10.87 -16.05 21.56
N ILE A 187 10.85 -14.75 21.88
CA ILE A 187 11.90 -13.80 21.48
C ILE A 187 13.27 -14.18 22.05
N GLU A 188 13.30 -14.86 23.20
CA GLU A 188 14.54 -15.32 23.86
C GLU A 188 15.32 -16.32 22.99
N LEU A 189 14.66 -16.99 22.04
CA LEU A 189 15.34 -17.89 21.10
C LEU A 189 16.34 -17.17 20.20
N LEU A 190 16.17 -15.85 19.99
CA LEU A 190 17.11 -15.04 19.21
C LEU A 190 18.49 -14.95 19.88
N LYS A 191 18.58 -15.04 21.22
CA LYS A 191 19.86 -14.99 21.95
C LYS A 191 20.84 -16.08 21.53
N LYS A 192 20.34 -17.18 20.95
CA LYS A 192 21.18 -18.26 20.39
C LYS A 192 21.96 -17.85 19.15
N TYR A 193 21.54 -16.79 18.47
CA TYR A 193 22.05 -16.37 17.17
C TYR A 193 22.69 -14.98 17.20
N ILE A 194 22.52 -14.23 18.28
CA ILE A 194 22.96 -12.84 18.41
C ILE A 194 24.04 -12.79 19.49
N ASN A 195 25.21 -12.28 19.12
CA ASN A 195 26.35 -12.15 20.03
C ASN A 195 26.31 -10.80 20.78
N VAL A 196 25.35 -10.65 21.69
CA VAL A 196 25.20 -9.47 22.57
C VAL A 196 25.07 -9.93 24.02
N SER A 197 25.43 -9.07 24.97
CA SER A 197 25.24 -9.37 26.39
C SER A 197 23.76 -9.30 26.79
N GLU A 198 23.43 -9.86 27.95
CA GLU A 198 22.04 -9.88 28.48
C GLU A 198 21.48 -8.47 28.71
N ASP A 199 22.33 -7.53 29.11
CA ASP A 199 21.98 -6.13 29.31
C ASP A 199 21.81 -5.34 28.00
N GLU A 200 22.40 -5.80 26.89
CA GLU A 200 22.26 -5.21 25.56
C GLU A 200 21.08 -5.78 24.76
N PHE A 201 20.64 -7.01 25.06
CA PHE A 201 19.54 -7.66 24.34
C PHE A 201 18.24 -6.84 24.26
N PRO A 202 17.82 -6.07 25.29
CA PRO A 202 16.66 -5.18 25.19
C PRO A 202 16.78 -4.13 24.08
N LEU A 203 17.99 -3.68 23.71
CA LEU A 203 18.20 -2.73 22.62
C LEU A 203 17.91 -3.38 21.26
N ILE A 204 18.30 -4.65 21.08
CA ILE A 204 18.00 -5.42 19.88
C ILE A 204 16.49 -5.65 19.77
N TYR A 205 15.86 -6.06 20.87
CA TYR A 205 14.42 -6.24 20.94
C TYR A 205 13.66 -4.96 20.58
N GLY A 206 14.03 -3.82 21.20
CA GLY A 206 13.43 -2.53 20.91
C GLY A 206 13.64 -2.11 19.45
N TRP A 207 14.82 -2.37 18.88
CA TRP A 207 15.08 -2.09 17.48
C TRP A 207 14.19 -2.93 16.54
N ILE A 208 14.08 -4.25 16.77
CA ILE A 208 13.20 -5.14 15.99
C ILE A 208 11.75 -4.65 16.06
N PHE A 209 11.28 -4.33 17.27
CA PHE A 209 9.93 -3.83 17.48
C PHE A 209 9.68 -2.55 16.69
N CYS A 210 10.56 -1.55 16.80
CA CYS A 210 10.42 -0.28 16.07
C CYS A 210 10.49 -0.49 14.54
N ALA A 211 11.40 -1.35 14.06
CA ALA A 211 11.52 -1.66 12.65
C ALA A 211 10.25 -2.31 12.09
N LEU A 212 9.62 -3.22 12.84
CA LEU A 212 8.41 -3.92 12.41
C LEU A 212 7.14 -3.09 12.63
N ALA A 213 7.07 -2.31 13.70
CA ALA A 213 5.91 -1.50 14.07
C ALA A 213 5.51 -0.52 12.97
N GLY A 214 6.44 -0.14 12.07
CA GLY A 214 6.11 0.72 10.95
C GLY A 214 5.84 2.16 11.35
N VAL A 215 6.30 2.56 12.54
CA VAL A 215 6.25 3.93 13.06
C VAL A 215 7.57 4.62 12.73
N LYS A 216 7.50 5.76 12.05
CA LYS A 216 8.66 6.56 11.67
C LYS A 216 8.97 7.60 12.76
N PRO A 217 10.25 8.01 12.95
CA PRO A 217 11.44 7.54 12.26
C PRO A 217 11.92 6.16 12.74
N TYR A 218 12.61 5.42 11.87
CA TYR A 218 13.15 4.10 12.22
C TYR A 218 14.53 4.23 12.88
N PRO A 219 14.80 3.53 14.00
CA PRO A 219 16.11 3.51 14.62
C PRO A 219 17.12 2.76 13.72
N ILE A 220 18.36 3.23 13.71
CA ILE A 220 19.49 2.56 13.05
C ILE A 220 20.18 1.68 14.07
N LEU A 221 20.28 0.38 13.79
CA LEU A 221 21.09 -0.54 14.59
C LEU A 221 22.55 -0.45 14.16
N ILE A 222 23.44 -0.13 15.11
CA ILE A 222 24.88 -0.09 14.88
C ILE A 222 25.51 -1.20 15.72
N LEU A 223 26.02 -2.24 15.06
CA LEU A 223 26.74 -3.33 15.71
C LEU A 223 28.25 -3.05 15.66
N GLN A 224 28.88 -2.95 16.83
CA GLN A 224 30.33 -2.71 16.96
C GLN A 224 31.01 -3.86 17.69
N GLY A 225 32.30 -4.06 17.41
CA GLY A 225 33.09 -5.15 17.99
C GLY A 225 34.31 -5.49 17.15
N GLU A 226 35.29 -6.17 17.74
CA GLU A 226 36.55 -6.55 17.09
C GLU A 226 36.38 -7.55 15.95
N GLN A 227 37.34 -7.67 15.03
CA GLN A 227 37.27 -8.64 13.95
C GLN A 227 37.04 -10.06 14.50
N GLY A 228 36.09 -10.80 13.90
CA GLY A 228 35.74 -12.15 14.35
C GLY A 228 34.59 -12.25 15.36
N THR A 229 34.05 -11.14 15.87
CA THR A 229 32.95 -11.16 16.87
C THR A 229 31.53 -11.42 16.33
N GLY A 230 31.40 -11.91 15.09
CA GLY A 230 30.08 -12.27 14.53
C GLY A 230 29.20 -11.11 14.06
N LYS A 231 29.71 -9.88 13.94
CA LYS A 231 28.94 -8.69 13.47
C LYS A 231 28.27 -8.85 12.10
N SER A 232 28.88 -9.61 11.18
CA SER A 232 28.35 -9.81 9.82
C SER A 232 27.32 -10.95 9.74
N THR A 233 27.25 -11.77 10.78
CA THR A 233 26.35 -12.93 10.88
C THR A 233 25.22 -12.72 11.88
N THR A 234 25.28 -11.62 12.64
CA THR A 234 24.24 -11.09 13.53
C THR A 234 23.36 -10.13 12.73
#